data_AF-A0A6P0XQ63-F1
#
_entry.id   AF-A0A6P0XQ63-F1
#
_cell.length_a   1.000
_cell.length_b   1.000
_cell.length_c   1.000
_cell.angle_alpha   90.00
_cell.angle_beta   90.00
_cell.angle_gamma   90.00
#
_symmetry.space_group_name_H-M   'P 1'
#
loop_
_entity.id
_entity.type
_entity.pdbx_description
1 polymer ?
#
loop_
_entity_poly.entity_id
_entity_poly.type
_entity_poly.pdbx_seq_one_letter_code
_entity_poly.pdbx_strand_id
1 'polypeptide(L)'
;MKPSKESVRAIKLRLKEVWLKNRGREVGAVIKEINPIIRGWANYHRKMVASETFKNLDSWMYWREQRYAKHKHPNKNSTWRKNKYFGRFDLKRGDNWVFGKKETGAYINKFSWFKIERHRLIPGLHCPDDPNPEVQQWFREKGARQSRDKNESWQKIAKNQKYVCPVCNESLF
;
A
#
# COMPACT_ATOMS: atom_id res chain seq x y z
N MET A 1 16.64 6.78 -3.46
CA MET A 1 15.63 7.85 -3.49
C MET A 1 14.63 7.68 -2.35
N LYS A 2 14.36 8.74 -1.58
CA LYS A 2 13.34 8.79 -0.51
C LYS A 2 12.20 9.71 -0.96
N PRO A 3 10.97 9.57 -0.43
CA PRO A 3 9.90 10.55 -0.69
C PRO A 3 10.33 11.97 -0.29
N SER A 4 10.01 12.95 -1.13
CA SER A 4 10.31 14.35 -0.84
C SER A 4 9.51 14.85 0.36
N LYS A 5 10.06 15.84 1.08
CA LYS A 5 9.40 16.42 2.25
C LYS A 5 8.06 17.07 1.86
N GLU A 6 8.01 17.64 0.67
CA GLU A 6 6.87 18.29 0.04
C GLU A 6 5.75 17.27 -0.23
N SER A 7 6.07 16.12 -0.83
CA SER A 7 5.09 15.04 -1.06
C SER A 7 4.51 14.53 0.26
N VAL A 8 5.37 14.34 1.28
CA VAL A 8 4.94 13.89 2.61
C VAL A 8 4.06 14.93 3.31
N ARG A 9 4.33 16.23 3.13
CA ARG A 9 3.47 17.30 3.65
C ARG A 9 2.13 17.33 2.91
N ALA A 10 2.13 17.21 1.59
CA ALA A 10 0.92 17.21 0.77
C ALA A 10 -0.04 16.09 1.16
N ILE A 11 0.46 14.85 1.33
CA ILE A 11 -0.39 13.73 1.76
C ILE A 11 -0.94 13.93 3.17
N LYS A 12 -0.14 14.48 4.10
CA LYS A 12 -0.61 14.81 5.46
C LYS A 12 -1.70 15.89 5.43
N LEU A 13 -1.58 16.91 4.59
CA LEU A 13 -2.60 17.95 4.44
C LEU A 13 -3.89 17.37 3.88
N ARG A 14 -3.81 16.60 2.78
CA ARG A 14 -4.96 15.94 2.18
C ARG A 14 -5.69 15.02 3.17
N LEU A 15 -4.96 14.19 3.92
CA LEU A 15 -5.55 13.34 4.94
C LEU A 15 -6.16 14.14 6.09
N LYS A 16 -5.50 15.23 6.52
CA LYS A 16 -6.02 16.14 7.55
C LYS A 16 -7.37 16.72 7.11
N GLU A 17 -7.49 17.19 5.87
CA GLU A 17 -8.75 17.72 5.33
C GLU A 17 -9.86 16.68 5.37
N VAL A 18 -9.59 15.44 4.96
CA VAL A 18 -10.56 14.34 5.05
C VAL A 18 -11.01 14.12 6.49
N TRP A 19 -10.10 14.08 7.46
CA TRP A 19 -10.45 13.96 8.88
C TRP A 19 -11.31 15.14 9.38
N LEU A 20 -11.02 16.36 8.94
CA LEU A 20 -11.76 17.57 9.33
C LEU A 20 -13.19 17.56 8.75
N LYS A 21 -13.31 17.26 7.46
CA LYS A 21 -14.59 17.15 6.74
C LYS A 21 -15.50 16.07 7.35
N ASN A 22 -14.91 15.01 7.89
CA ASN A 22 -15.65 13.85 8.40
C ASN A 22 -15.90 13.84 9.91
N ARG A 23 -15.61 14.92 10.65
CA ARG A 23 -15.80 14.98 12.12
C ARG A 23 -17.18 14.50 12.60
N GLY A 24 -18.24 14.91 11.89
CA GLY A 24 -19.62 14.51 12.18
C GLY A 24 -20.05 13.18 11.54
N ARG A 25 -19.32 12.67 10.55
CA ARG A 25 -19.72 11.47 9.79
C ARG A 25 -19.40 10.17 10.51
N GLU A 26 -20.02 9.09 10.05
CA GLU A 26 -19.78 7.76 10.57
C GLU A 26 -18.39 7.23 10.15
N VAL A 27 -17.83 6.31 10.94
CA VAL A 27 -16.47 5.78 10.72
C VAL A 27 -16.32 5.11 9.36
N GLY A 28 -17.36 4.40 8.89
CA GLY A 28 -17.36 3.77 7.58
C GLY A 28 -17.16 4.76 6.43
N ALA A 29 -17.74 5.96 6.52
CA ALA A 29 -17.57 7.00 5.51
C ALA A 29 -16.12 7.52 5.49
N VAL A 30 -15.52 7.72 6.66
CA VAL A 30 -14.13 8.17 6.79
C VAL A 30 -13.18 7.14 6.17
N ILE A 31 -13.38 5.86 6.47
CA ILE A 31 -12.58 4.75 5.94
C ILE A 31 -12.66 4.70 4.41
N LYS A 32 -13.86 4.84 3.85
CA LYS A 32 -14.09 4.83 2.39
C LYS A 32 -13.33 5.96 1.68
N GLU A 33 -13.20 7.14 2.29
CA GLU A 33 -12.49 8.28 1.69
C GLU A 33 -10.97 8.20 1.89
N ILE A 34 -10.50 7.71 3.04
CA ILE A 34 -9.06 7.63 3.37
C ILE A 34 -8.36 6.49 2.63
N ASN A 35 -8.96 5.31 2.54
CA ASN A 35 -8.28 4.11 2.01
C ASN A 35 -7.78 4.25 0.56
N PRO A 36 -8.54 4.85 -0.38
CA PRO A 36 -8.04 5.11 -1.73
C PRO A 36 -6.82 6.05 -1.75
N ILE A 37 -6.79 7.06 -0.87
CA ILE A 37 -5.69 8.03 -0.76
C ILE A 37 -4.40 7.34 -0.27
N ILE A 38 -4.51 6.55 0.79
CA ILE A 38 -3.39 5.76 1.34
C ILE A 38 -2.88 4.79 0.27
N ARG A 39 -3.79 4.04 -0.37
CA ARG A 39 -3.42 3.05 -1.39
C ARG A 39 -2.69 3.68 -2.56
N GLY A 40 -3.21 4.79 -3.10
CA GLY A 40 -2.57 5.49 -4.22
C GLY A 40 -1.18 5.99 -3.88
N TRP A 41 -1.04 6.68 -2.74
CA TRP A 41 0.24 7.26 -2.33
C TRP A 41 1.28 6.18 -1.97
N ALA A 42 0.87 5.13 -1.25
CA ALA A 42 1.74 4.02 -0.90
C ALA A 42 2.19 3.23 -2.14
N ASN A 43 1.29 2.95 -3.07
CA ASN A 43 1.63 2.26 -4.32
C ASN A 43 2.60 3.06 -5.19
N TYR A 44 2.48 4.38 -5.21
CA TYR A 44 3.43 5.24 -5.93
C TYR A 44 4.82 5.19 -5.30
N HIS A 45 4.91 5.31 -3.97
CA HIS A 45 6.20 5.40 -3.27
C HIS A 45 6.82 4.06 -2.84
N ARG A 46 6.13 2.92 -3.01
CA ARG A 46 6.66 1.60 -2.64
C ARG A 46 7.90 1.19 -3.44
N LYS A 47 8.14 1.80 -4.60
CA LYS A 47 9.33 1.57 -5.45
C LYS A 47 10.59 2.27 -4.93
N MET A 48 10.47 3.07 -3.88
CA MET A 48 11.53 3.90 -3.32
C MET A 48 11.87 3.49 -1.87
N VAL A 49 12.88 4.12 -1.29
CA VAL A 49 13.23 3.93 0.13
C VAL A 49 12.24 4.71 1.00
N ALA A 50 11.07 4.13 1.23
CA ALA A 50 9.94 4.77 1.90
C ALA A 50 9.50 4.10 3.22
N SER A 51 10.16 3.02 3.65
CA SER A 51 9.76 2.24 4.85
C SER A 51 9.66 3.12 6.11
N GLU A 52 10.67 3.95 6.35
CA GLU A 52 10.71 4.85 7.50
C GLU A 52 9.65 5.96 7.39
N THR A 53 9.44 6.48 6.18
CA THR A 53 8.37 7.46 5.91
C THR A 53 6.99 6.86 6.17
N PHE A 54 6.77 5.60 5.78
CA PHE A 54 5.51 4.89 6.01
C PHE A 54 5.23 4.72 7.51
N LYS A 55 6.23 4.29 8.30
CA LYS A 55 6.11 4.20 9.76
C LYS A 55 5.76 5.56 10.39
N ASN A 56 6.45 6.61 9.97
CA ASN A 56 6.19 7.97 10.46
C ASN A 56 4.80 8.50 10.08
N LEU A 57 4.28 8.12 8.92
CA LEU A 57 2.90 8.42 8.52
C LEU A 57 1.88 7.63 9.34
N ASP A 58 2.13 6.36 9.62
CA ASP A 58 1.25 5.54 10.48
C ASP A 58 1.18 6.08 11.90
N SER A 59 2.32 6.46 12.49
CA SER A 59 2.36 7.12 13.80
C SER A 59 1.58 8.44 13.81
N TRP A 60 1.68 9.23 12.73
CA TRP A 60 0.91 10.47 12.58
C TRP A 60 -0.59 10.20 12.41
N MET A 61 -0.97 9.17 11.66
CA MET A 61 -2.35 8.74 11.46
C MET A 61 -2.98 8.27 12.77
N TYR A 62 -2.26 7.50 13.59
CA TYR A 62 -2.72 7.06 14.91
C TYR A 62 -3.18 8.24 15.78
N TRP A 63 -2.41 9.34 15.81
CA TRP A 63 -2.82 10.54 16.55
C TRP A 63 -4.05 11.22 15.96
N ARG A 64 -4.28 11.14 14.64
CA ARG A 64 -5.50 11.67 14.00
C ARG A 64 -6.72 10.82 14.34
N GLU A 65 -6.58 9.51 14.31
CA GLU A 65 -7.60 8.54 14.69
C GLU A 65 -8.02 8.74 16.15
N GLN A 66 -7.05 8.90 17.06
CA GLN A 66 -7.31 9.17 18.47
C GLN A 66 -8.03 10.50 18.68
N ARG A 67 -7.64 11.56 17.95
CA ARG A 67 -8.34 12.87 18.01
C ARG A 67 -9.77 12.76 17.50
N TYR A 68 -9.99 12.04 16.40
CA TYR A 68 -11.33 11.79 15.86
C TYR A 68 -12.19 11.03 16.87
N ALA A 69 -11.68 9.95 17.47
CA ALA A 69 -12.39 9.18 18.48
C ALA A 69 -12.72 10.03 19.72
N LYS A 70 -11.79 10.89 20.17
CA LYS A 70 -12.01 11.82 21.28
C LYS A 70 -13.10 12.85 20.96
N HIS A 71 -13.11 13.38 19.74
CA HIS A 71 -14.12 14.34 19.32
C HIS A 71 -15.51 13.71 19.21
N LYS A 72 -15.60 12.49 18.68
CA LYS A 72 -16.86 11.73 18.61
C LYS A 72 -17.42 11.33 19.98
N HIS A 73 -16.54 11.07 20.95
CA HIS A 73 -16.92 10.60 22.28
C HIS A 73 -16.17 11.40 23.35
N PRO A 74 -16.58 12.66 23.59
CA PRO A 74 -15.90 13.54 24.56
C PRO A 74 -15.98 12.98 25.98
N ASN A 75 -17.15 12.43 26.35
CA ASN A 75 -17.44 11.93 27.71
C ASN A 75 -16.94 10.50 27.97
N LYS A 76 -16.30 9.84 26.99
CA LYS A 76 -15.77 8.48 27.15
C LYS A 76 -14.27 8.53 27.40
N ASN A 77 -13.78 7.62 28.24
CA ASN A 77 -12.36 7.54 28.55
C ASN A 77 -11.53 6.97 27.38
N SER A 78 -10.21 7.03 27.49
CA SER A 78 -9.28 6.57 26.44
C SER A 78 -9.42 5.07 26.16
N THR A 79 -9.53 4.25 27.21
CA THR A 79 -9.65 2.79 27.12
C THR A 79 -10.90 2.39 26.34
N TRP A 80 -12.04 3.02 26.62
CA TRP A 80 -13.28 2.77 25.90
C TRP A 80 -13.15 3.12 24.42
N ARG A 81 -12.53 4.26 24.09
CA ARG A 81 -12.31 4.66 22.68
C ARG A 81 -11.40 3.68 21.96
N LYS A 82 -10.33 3.21 22.63
CA LYS A 82 -9.44 2.15 22.11
C LYS A 82 -10.23 0.88 21.85
N ASN A 83 -10.99 0.40 22.82
CA ASN A 83 -11.77 -0.82 22.69
C ASN A 83 -12.90 -0.71 21.66
N LYS A 84 -13.43 0.49 21.39
CA LYS A 84 -14.46 0.69 20.37
C LYS A 84 -13.89 0.66 18.95
N TYR A 85 -12.79 1.37 18.72
CA TYR A 85 -12.30 1.64 17.36
C TYR A 85 -11.07 0.84 16.96
N PHE A 86 -10.24 0.45 17.93
CA PHE A 86 -9.00 -0.27 17.65
C PHE A 86 -9.18 -1.76 17.90
N GLY A 87 -8.57 -2.55 17.03
CA GLY A 87 -8.53 -3.99 17.16
C GLY A 87 -7.86 -4.66 15.99
N ARG A 88 -7.95 -5.98 15.99
CA ARG A 88 -7.50 -6.83 14.90
C ARG A 88 -8.60 -6.96 13.86
N PHE A 89 -8.38 -6.38 12.68
CA PHE A 89 -9.30 -6.47 11.54
C PHE A 89 -8.77 -7.38 10.42
N ASP A 90 -7.46 -7.38 10.18
CA ASP A 90 -6.82 -8.27 9.21
C ASP A 90 -6.28 -9.52 9.93
N LEU A 91 -6.88 -10.67 9.64
CA LEU A 91 -6.49 -11.96 10.22
C LEU A 91 -5.07 -12.37 9.80
N LYS A 92 -4.62 -12.00 8.59
CA LYS A 92 -3.33 -12.40 8.02
C LYS A 92 -2.15 -11.63 8.59
N ARG A 93 -2.36 -10.40 9.06
CA ARG A 93 -1.27 -9.49 9.47
C ARG A 93 -0.98 -9.50 10.98
N GLY A 94 -1.88 -10.02 11.80
CA GLY A 94 -1.69 -10.07 13.26
C GLY A 94 -1.59 -8.71 13.95
N ASP A 95 -2.04 -7.63 13.30
CA ASP A 95 -1.97 -6.27 13.84
C ASP A 95 -3.21 -5.98 14.70
N ASN A 96 -2.98 -5.82 16.00
CA ASN A 96 -4.04 -5.59 16.99
C ASN A 96 -4.42 -4.10 17.14
N TRP A 97 -3.66 -3.19 16.52
CA TRP A 97 -3.80 -1.74 16.68
C TRP A 97 -4.18 -1.07 15.36
N VAL A 98 -5.29 -1.51 14.78
CA VAL A 98 -5.83 -0.96 13.54
C VAL A 98 -7.14 -0.24 13.83
N PHE A 99 -7.28 0.98 13.33
CA PHE A 99 -8.51 1.76 13.46
C PHE A 99 -9.57 1.28 12.47
N GLY A 100 -10.77 1.01 12.98
CA GLY A 100 -11.89 0.53 12.17
C GLY A 100 -13.23 0.55 12.90
N LYS A 101 -14.26 0.07 12.19
CA LYS A 101 -15.61 -0.14 12.71
C LYS A 101 -15.84 -1.64 12.87
N LYS A 102 -15.81 -2.13 14.11
CA LYS A 102 -15.90 -3.56 14.48
C LYS A 102 -17.13 -4.26 13.91
N GLU A 103 -18.29 -3.62 14.00
CA GLU A 103 -19.58 -4.14 13.49
C GLU A 103 -19.52 -4.52 12.00
N THR A 104 -18.85 -3.69 11.19
CA THR A 104 -18.78 -3.88 9.73
C THR A 104 -17.49 -4.55 9.26
N GLY A 105 -16.50 -4.71 10.15
CA GLY A 105 -15.15 -5.13 9.78
C GLY A 105 -14.37 -4.12 8.90
N ALA A 106 -14.90 -2.92 8.64
CA ALA A 106 -14.19 -1.90 7.85
C ALA A 106 -13.03 -1.29 8.66
N TYR A 107 -11.87 -1.10 8.04
CA TYR A 107 -10.67 -0.54 8.69
C TYR A 107 -9.85 0.37 7.78
N ILE A 108 -9.01 1.21 8.38
CA ILE A 108 -8.02 2.04 7.68
C ILE A 108 -6.77 1.21 7.38
N ASN A 109 -6.31 1.26 6.12
CA ASN A 109 -5.04 0.65 5.73
C ASN A 109 -3.86 1.41 6.33
N LYS A 110 -2.86 0.69 6.85
CA LYS A 110 -1.58 1.29 7.24
C LYS A 110 -0.65 1.45 6.03
N PHE A 111 0.16 2.50 6.01
CA PHE A 111 1.20 2.68 5.00
C PHE A 111 2.27 1.59 5.08
N SER A 112 2.66 1.18 6.29
CA SER A 112 3.65 0.11 6.51
C SER A 112 3.25 -1.25 5.95
N TRP A 113 1.97 -1.46 5.67
CA TRP A 113 1.47 -2.71 5.09
C TRP A 113 1.80 -2.91 3.62
N PHE A 114 2.17 -1.84 2.93
CA PHE A 114 2.58 -1.86 1.53
C PHE A 114 4.06 -2.24 1.45
N LYS A 115 4.34 -3.45 0.96
CA LYS A 115 5.71 -3.97 0.85
C LYS A 115 6.52 -3.12 -0.12
N ILE A 116 7.68 -2.65 0.35
CA ILE A 116 8.66 -1.94 -0.46
C ILE A 116 9.22 -2.89 -1.51
N GLU A 117 9.16 -2.48 -2.77
CA GLU A 117 9.68 -3.21 -3.92
C GLU A 117 10.87 -2.45 -4.47
N ARG A 118 12.07 -3.00 -4.29
CA ARG A 118 13.28 -2.38 -4.82
C ARG A 118 13.43 -2.78 -6.28
N HIS A 119 13.77 -1.80 -7.12
CA HIS A 119 14.24 -2.09 -8.47
C HIS A 119 15.50 -2.96 -8.37
N ARG A 120 15.45 -4.15 -8.99
CA ARG A 120 16.63 -4.99 -9.19
C ARG A 120 17.29 -4.49 -10.47
N LEU A 121 18.56 -4.11 -10.40
CA LEU A 121 19.35 -3.76 -11.58
C LEU A 121 19.60 -5.02 -12.43
N ILE A 122 19.83 -4.80 -13.72
CA ILE A 122 20.41 -5.82 -14.59
C ILE A 122 21.83 -6.09 -14.06
N PRO A 123 22.27 -7.35 -13.92
CA PRO A 123 23.65 -7.65 -13.57
C PRO A 123 24.59 -7.09 -14.64
N GLY A 124 25.69 -6.43 -14.24
CA GLY A 124 26.75 -6.00 -15.17
C GLY A 124 26.30 -5.08 -16.31
N LEU A 125 26.94 -5.24 -17.48
CA LEU A 125 26.67 -4.53 -18.73
C LEU A 125 25.90 -5.43 -19.73
N HIS A 126 25.01 -6.28 -19.21
CA HIS A 126 24.33 -7.26 -20.05
C HIS A 126 23.10 -6.67 -20.74
N CYS A 127 22.89 -7.04 -22.01
CA CYS A 127 21.69 -6.70 -22.77
C CYS A 127 20.71 -7.89 -22.82
N PRO A 128 19.44 -7.67 -23.23
CA PRO A 128 18.48 -8.76 -23.41
C PRO A 128 18.97 -9.89 -24.34
N ASP A 129 19.79 -9.55 -25.33
CA ASP A 129 20.32 -10.47 -26.34
C ASP A 129 21.63 -11.16 -25.90
N ASP A 130 22.07 -10.94 -24.66
CA ASP A 130 23.27 -11.58 -24.14
C ASP A 130 23.06 -13.11 -24.08
N PRO A 131 23.94 -13.92 -24.68
CA PRO A 131 23.81 -15.37 -24.68
C PRO A 131 24.00 -16.00 -23.29
N ASN A 132 24.44 -15.23 -22.29
CA ASN A 132 24.62 -15.72 -20.92
C ASN A 132 23.29 -16.26 -20.34
N PRO A 133 23.23 -17.56 -19.97
CA PRO A 133 22.02 -18.18 -19.43
C PRO A 133 21.47 -17.51 -18.16
N GLU A 134 22.35 -16.98 -17.30
CA GLU A 134 21.94 -16.27 -16.07
C GLU A 134 21.23 -14.94 -16.38
N VAL A 135 21.68 -14.23 -17.42
CA VAL A 135 21.08 -12.99 -17.90
C VAL A 135 19.71 -13.26 -18.49
N GLN A 136 19.61 -14.28 -19.37
CA GLN A 136 18.33 -14.69 -19.96
C GLN A 136 17.32 -15.11 -18.88
N GLN A 137 17.76 -15.83 -17.86
CA GLN A 137 16.93 -16.16 -16.71
C GLN A 137 16.46 -14.91 -15.95
N TRP A 138 17.33 -13.93 -15.73
CA TRP A 138 16.97 -12.67 -15.08
C TRP A 138 15.87 -11.91 -15.86
N PHE A 139 15.94 -11.88 -17.19
CA PHE A 139 14.91 -11.24 -18.03
C PHE A 139 13.58 -12.01 -17.99
N ARG A 140 13.61 -13.36 -18.01
CA ARG A 140 12.40 -14.18 -17.78
C ARG A 140 11.76 -13.88 -16.42
N GLU A 141 12.56 -13.80 -15.36
CA GLU A 141 12.10 -13.43 -14.01
C GLU A 141 11.60 -11.98 -13.94
N LYS A 142 12.13 -11.06 -14.76
CA LYS A 142 11.65 -9.68 -14.86
C LYS A 142 10.26 -9.63 -15.48
N GLY A 143 10.02 -10.34 -16.59
CA GLY A 143 8.70 -10.39 -17.23
C GLY A 143 7.63 -10.98 -16.31
N ALA A 144 7.95 -12.07 -15.59
CA ALA A 144 7.04 -12.66 -14.61
C ALA A 144 6.74 -11.73 -13.41
N ARG A 145 7.65 -10.82 -13.06
CA ARG A 145 7.38 -9.78 -12.06
C ARG A 145 6.47 -8.69 -12.61
N GLN A 146 6.71 -8.23 -13.84
CA GLN A 146 5.90 -7.19 -14.49
C GLN A 146 4.45 -7.64 -14.74
N SER A 147 4.21 -8.94 -14.97
CA SER A 147 2.85 -9.46 -15.10
C SER A 147 2.00 -9.21 -13.84
N ARG A 148 2.61 -9.19 -12.64
CA ARG A 148 1.89 -9.01 -11.36
C ARG A 148 1.22 -7.64 -11.22
N ASP A 149 1.73 -6.66 -11.96
CA ASP A 149 1.18 -5.31 -12.00
C ASP A 149 -0.01 -5.19 -12.98
N LYS A 150 -0.27 -6.22 -13.81
CA LYS A 150 -1.38 -6.26 -14.77
C LYS A 150 -2.65 -6.85 -14.12
N ASN A 151 -3.80 -6.70 -14.78
CA ASN A 151 -5.05 -7.29 -14.31
C ASN A 151 -5.02 -8.83 -14.35
N GLU A 152 -5.97 -9.48 -13.68
CA GLU A 152 -6.00 -10.94 -13.56
C GLU A 152 -6.08 -11.67 -14.92
N SER A 153 -6.80 -11.11 -15.90
CA SER A 153 -6.91 -11.70 -17.23
C SER A 153 -5.55 -11.74 -17.95
N TRP A 154 -4.84 -10.61 -17.97
CA TRP A 154 -3.48 -10.51 -18.51
C TRP A 154 -2.49 -11.42 -17.76
N GLN A 155 -2.62 -11.55 -16.44
CA GLN A 155 -1.81 -12.48 -15.66
C GLN A 155 -2.06 -13.95 -16.03
N LYS A 156 -3.31 -14.33 -16.27
CA LYS A 156 -3.67 -15.70 -16.71
C LYS A 156 -3.10 -16.01 -18.09
N ILE A 157 -3.27 -15.09 -19.04
CA ILE A 157 -2.73 -15.23 -20.41
C ILE A 157 -1.22 -15.41 -20.36
N ALA A 158 -0.52 -14.55 -19.63
CA ALA A 158 0.93 -14.63 -19.47
C ALA A 158 1.40 -15.97 -18.88
N LYS A 159 0.72 -16.47 -17.84
CA LYS A 159 1.04 -17.78 -17.25
C LYS A 159 0.82 -18.93 -18.22
N ASN A 160 -0.30 -18.91 -18.96
CA ASN A 160 -0.63 -19.95 -19.93
C ASN A 160 0.41 -20.01 -21.07
N GLN A 161 0.91 -18.84 -21.49
CA GLN A 161 1.93 -18.72 -22.53
C GLN A 161 3.36 -18.79 -21.98
N LYS A 162 3.56 -19.17 -20.71
CA LYS A 162 4.87 -19.21 -20.03
C LYS A 162 5.70 -17.93 -20.19
N TYR A 163 5.02 -16.77 -20.27
CA TYR A 163 5.61 -15.44 -20.46
C TYR A 163 6.29 -15.21 -21.82
N VAL A 164 6.02 -16.07 -22.82
CA VAL A 164 6.60 -16.01 -24.16
C VAL A 164 5.49 -15.90 -25.21
N CYS A 165 5.67 -15.04 -26.20
CA CYS A 165 4.73 -14.86 -27.29
C CYS A 165 4.71 -16.11 -28.19
N PRO A 166 3.55 -16.71 -28.50
CA PRO A 166 3.47 -17.89 -29.36
C PRO A 166 3.78 -17.62 -30.84
N VAL A 167 3.84 -16.34 -31.26
CA VAL A 167 4.08 -15.94 -32.66
C VAL A 167 5.53 -15.60 -32.90
N CYS A 168 6.10 -14.66 -32.14
CA CYS A 168 7.49 -14.21 -32.32
C CYS A 168 8.49 -14.86 -31.35
N ASN A 169 8.03 -15.68 -30.39
CA ASN A 169 8.85 -16.32 -29.36
C ASN A 169 9.64 -15.34 -28.46
N GLU A 170 9.29 -14.06 -28.48
CA GLU A 170 9.84 -13.03 -27.59
C GLU A 170 9.10 -12.98 -26.25
N SER A 171 9.68 -12.27 -25.28
CA SER A 171 9.04 -12.02 -23.97
C SER A 171 7.74 -11.22 -24.14
N LEU A 172 6.67 -11.63 -23.45
CA LEU A 172 5.40 -10.87 -23.41
C LEU A 172 5.51 -9.55 -22.62
N PHE A 173 6.61 -9.33 -21.89
CA PHE A 173 6.86 -8.16 -21.03
C PHE A 173 8.31 -7.69 -21.08
#